data_AF-A0A7X8Z586-F1
#
_entry.id   AF-A0A7X8Z586-F1
#
_cell.length_a   1.000
_cell.length_b   1.000
_cell.length_c   1.000
_cell.angle_alpha   90.00
_cell.angle_beta   90.00
_cell.angle_gamma   90.00
#
_symmetry.space_group_name_H-M   'P 1'
#
loop_
_entity.id
_entity.type
_entity.pdbx_description
1 polymer ?
#
loop_
_entity_poly.entity_id
_entity_poly.type
_entity_poly.pdbx_seq_one_letter_code
_entity_poly.pdbx_strand_id
1 'polypeptide(L)'
;MTPTFITYKNRTRTGARITIAYYLEGKLKATKTFVYDKDTYDSDLIYFYLQEKLAGGVEEFKGDVLLKARGIKIGVMFRRQVMKDLAGFSPEYDFPEQFRESFARILAKEGEVYVYVMQLSGVYKLLYPHKYYTAFTKTTPHRWLAYWGGAPREADFIAVSENTGSN
;
A
#
# COMPACT_ATOMS: atom_id res chain seq x y z
N MET A 1 -10.26 20.58 -3.81
CA MET A 1 -9.92 20.27 -5.21
C MET A 1 -9.00 19.07 -5.24
N THR A 2 -9.28 18.07 -6.09
CA THR A 2 -8.67 16.73 -5.97
C THR A 2 -7.69 16.45 -7.11
N PRO A 3 -6.37 16.43 -6.87
CA PRO A 3 -5.40 15.98 -7.87
C PRO A 3 -5.64 14.51 -8.22
N THR A 4 -5.47 14.17 -9.51
CA THR A 4 -5.60 12.79 -9.99
C THR A 4 -4.24 12.30 -10.47
N PHE A 5 -3.81 11.15 -9.94
CA PHE A 5 -2.58 10.48 -10.33
C PHE A 5 -2.93 9.25 -11.16
N ILE A 6 -2.33 9.13 -12.34
CA ILE A 6 -2.46 7.95 -13.19
C ILE A 6 -1.09 7.33 -13.33
N THR A 7 -0.99 6.04 -13.00
CA THR A 7 0.26 5.30 -13.04
C THR A 7 0.26 4.36 -14.24
N TYR A 8 1.26 4.50 -15.09
CA TYR A 8 1.51 3.59 -16.21
C TYR A 8 2.76 2.78 -15.93
N LYS A 9 2.66 1.46 -16.05
CA LYS A 9 3.82 0.55 -15.92
C LYS A 9 4.01 -0.22 -17.20
N ASN A 10 5.24 -0.20 -17.72
CA ASN A 10 5.66 -1.06 -18.82
C ASN A 10 6.67 -2.07 -18.27
N ARG A 11 6.32 -3.35 -18.28
CA ARG A 11 7.24 -4.44 -17.91
C ARG A 11 8.08 -4.77 -19.13
N THR A 12 9.39 -4.54 -19.04
CA THR A 12 10.35 -5.05 -20.03
C THR A 12 11.00 -6.32 -19.48
N ARG A 13 11.69 -7.08 -20.33
CA ARG A 13 12.44 -8.29 -19.90
C ARG A 13 13.48 -7.99 -18.82
N THR A 14 13.97 -6.75 -18.74
CA THR A 14 15.13 -6.34 -17.92
C THR A 14 14.76 -5.48 -16.70
N GLY A 15 13.53 -4.99 -16.57
CA GLY A 15 13.17 -4.11 -15.47
C GLY A 15 11.71 -3.67 -15.40
N ALA A 16 11.36 -3.06 -14.27
CA ALA A 16 10.08 -2.39 -14.05
C ALA A 16 10.25 -0.89 -14.29
N ARG A 17 9.56 -0.36 -15.32
CA ARG A 17 9.46 1.09 -15.56
C ARG A 17 8.12 1.59 -15.04
N ILE A 18 8.14 2.51 -14.08
CA ILE A 18 6.95 3.21 -13.58
C ILE A 18 6.94 4.61 -14.15
N THR A 19 5.77 5.04 -14.58
CA THR A 19 5.52 6.39 -15.05
C THR A 19 4.36 6.96 -14.25
N ILE A 20 4.63 7.93 -13.38
CA ILE A 20 3.62 8.65 -12.62
C ILE A 20 3.25 9.89 -13.42
N ALA A 21 2.02 9.95 -13.90
CA ALA A 21 1.48 11.11 -14.60
C ALA A 21 0.59 11.92 -13.63
N TYR A 22 0.92 13.20 -13.48
CA TYR A 22 0.21 14.15 -12.64
C TYR A 22 -0.71 15.01 -13.51
N TYR A 23 -2.01 14.98 -13.22
CA TYR A 23 -3.02 15.77 -13.93
C TYR A 23 -3.63 16.81 -12.99
N LEU A 24 -3.84 18.02 -13.53
CA LEU A 24 -4.61 19.08 -12.90
C LEU A 24 -5.65 19.57 -13.92
N GLU A 25 -6.92 19.55 -13.53
CA GLU A 25 -8.05 19.94 -14.39
C GLU A 25 -8.07 19.17 -15.72
N GLY A 26 -7.81 17.86 -15.66
CA GLY A 26 -7.73 16.99 -16.83
C GLY A 26 -6.52 17.21 -17.74
N LYS A 27 -5.66 18.20 -17.45
CA LYS A 27 -4.43 18.47 -18.21
C LYS A 27 -3.23 17.81 -17.55
N LEU A 28 -2.43 17.10 -18.35
CA LEU A 28 -1.15 16.55 -17.90
C LEU A 28 -0.22 17.71 -17.52
N LYS A 29 0.27 17.69 -16.28
CA LYS A 29 1.18 18.72 -15.75
C LYS A 29 2.62 18.23 -15.67
N ALA A 30 2.82 16.99 -15.25
CA ALA A 30 4.15 16.42 -15.13
C ALA A 30 4.12 14.90 -15.27
N THR A 31 5.26 14.34 -15.65
CA THR A 31 5.49 12.91 -15.64
C THR A 31 6.82 12.62 -14.96
N LYS A 32 6.84 11.68 -14.01
CA LYS A 32 8.07 11.16 -13.41
C LYS A 32 8.22 9.70 -13.79
N THR A 33 9.41 9.32 -14.27
CA THR A 33 9.73 7.93 -14.62
C THR A 33 10.78 7.38 -13.67
N PHE A 34 10.54 6.17 -13.18
CA PHE A 34 11.49 5.41 -12.37
C PHE A 34 11.75 4.06 -13.04
N VAL A 35 13.00 3.60 -13.01
CA VAL A 35 13.42 2.31 -13.55
C VAL A 35 14.10 1.54 -12.43
N TYR A 36 13.58 0.36 -12.13
CA TYR A 36 14.16 -0.58 -11.18
C TYR A 36 14.33 -1.94 -11.85
N ASP A 37 15.19 -2.77 -11.27
CA ASP A 37 15.28 -4.18 -11.62
C ASP A 37 13.89 -4.84 -11.52
N LYS A 38 13.74 -5.94 -12.26
CA LYS A 38 12.49 -6.71 -12.23
C LYS A 38 12.18 -7.13 -10.80
N ASP A 39 10.90 -6.99 -10.43
CA ASP A 39 10.36 -7.34 -9.11
C ASP A 39 11.04 -6.61 -7.93
N THR A 40 11.68 -5.46 -8.18
CA THR A 40 12.11 -4.51 -7.15
C THR A 40 11.07 -3.38 -7.00
N TYR A 41 10.76 -3.05 -5.75
CA TYR A 41 9.74 -2.08 -5.35
C TYR A 41 10.39 -1.00 -4.46
N ASP A 42 10.25 0.27 -4.86
CA ASP A 42 10.63 1.40 -4.01
C ASP A 42 9.64 1.53 -2.83
N SER A 43 10.16 1.58 -1.60
CA SER A 43 9.34 1.72 -0.39
C SER A 43 8.41 2.92 -0.43
N ASP A 44 8.86 4.04 -1.01
CA ASP A 44 8.11 5.30 -1.01
C ASP A 44 6.98 5.29 -2.05
N LEU A 45 7.03 4.34 -2.98
CA LEU A 45 6.04 4.17 -4.03
C LEU A 45 5.22 2.89 -3.82
N ILE A 46 5.35 2.24 -2.65
CA ILE A 46 4.85 0.87 -2.45
C ILE A 46 3.35 0.76 -2.77
N TYR A 47 2.57 1.72 -2.29
CA TYR A 47 1.12 1.79 -2.48
C TYR A 47 0.70 1.87 -3.96
N PHE A 48 1.49 2.52 -4.82
CA PHE A 48 1.20 2.55 -6.26
C PHE A 48 1.42 1.19 -6.93
N TYR A 49 2.46 0.43 -6.53
CA TYR A 49 2.62 -0.93 -7.04
C TYR A 49 1.50 -1.83 -6.57
N LEU A 50 1.08 -1.71 -5.31
CA LEU A 50 -0.02 -2.50 -4.77
C LEU A 50 -1.34 -2.17 -5.50
N GLN A 51 -1.60 -0.90 -5.80
CA GLN A 51 -2.75 -0.49 -6.60
C GLN A 51 -2.71 -1.10 -8.02
N GLU A 52 -1.55 -1.16 -8.66
CA GLU A 52 -1.36 -1.83 -9.95
C GLU A 52 -1.64 -3.33 -9.86
N LYS A 53 -1.11 -3.99 -8.82
CA LYS A 53 -1.34 -5.42 -8.55
C LYS A 53 -2.82 -5.72 -8.33
N LEU A 54 -3.54 -4.85 -7.61
CA LEU A 54 -4.99 -4.95 -7.45
C LEU A 54 -5.73 -4.81 -8.78
N ALA A 55 -5.38 -3.80 -9.59
CA ALA A 55 -6.00 -3.59 -10.90
C ALA A 55 -5.78 -4.79 -11.84
N GLY A 56 -4.64 -5.48 -11.72
CA GLY A 56 -4.34 -6.72 -12.42
C GLY A 56 -4.89 -8.00 -11.76
N GLY A 57 -5.65 -7.90 -10.67
CA GLY A 57 -6.22 -9.05 -9.96
C GLY A 57 -5.21 -9.96 -9.26
N VAL A 58 -3.98 -9.49 -9.02
CA VAL A 58 -2.90 -10.31 -8.45
C VAL A 58 -3.14 -10.55 -6.96
N GLU A 59 -3.21 -11.81 -6.54
CA GLU A 59 -3.48 -12.13 -5.13
C GLU A 59 -2.22 -12.28 -4.30
N GLU A 60 -1.18 -12.91 -4.84
CA GLU A 60 0.07 -13.15 -4.16
C GLU A 60 1.25 -12.83 -5.08
N PHE A 61 2.30 -12.20 -4.54
CA PHE A 61 3.55 -12.02 -5.26
C PHE A 61 4.73 -11.79 -4.31
N LYS A 62 5.92 -12.14 -4.80
CA LYS A 62 7.21 -11.86 -4.13
C LYS A 62 7.95 -10.74 -4.84
N GLY A 63 8.95 -10.21 -4.15
CA GLY A 63 10.01 -9.41 -4.75
C GLY A 63 10.81 -8.73 -3.67
N ASP A 64 11.54 -7.71 -4.08
CA ASP A 64 12.45 -7.00 -3.22
C ASP A 64 11.93 -5.60 -2.95
N VAL A 65 11.90 -5.16 -1.69
CA VAL A 65 11.64 -3.75 -1.34
C VAL A 65 12.97 -3.05 -1.10
N LEU A 66 13.20 -1.97 -1.83
CA LEU A 66 14.31 -1.06 -1.63
C LEU A 66 13.94 -0.06 -0.52
N LEU A 67 14.57 -0.21 0.65
CA LEU A 67 14.45 0.72 1.77
C LEU A 67 15.50 1.83 1.60
N LYS A 68 15.13 2.89 0.88
CA LYS A 68 16.08 3.96 0.52
C LYS A 68 16.75 4.61 1.71
N ALA A 69 16.02 4.85 2.79
CA ALA A 69 16.55 5.43 4.03
C ALA A 69 17.69 4.61 4.66
N ARG A 70 17.76 3.31 4.35
CA ARG A 70 18.77 2.39 4.89
C ARG A 70 19.75 1.87 3.83
N GLY A 71 19.54 2.21 2.56
CA GLY A 71 20.38 1.72 1.45
C GLY A 71 20.35 0.20 1.28
N ILE A 72 19.30 -0.49 1.77
CA ILE A 72 19.19 -1.95 1.72
C ILE A 72 18.00 -2.41 0.89
N LYS A 73 18.14 -3.63 0.36
CA LYS A 73 17.09 -4.34 -0.36
C LYS A 73 16.67 -5.56 0.45
N ILE A 74 15.36 -5.72 0.69
CA ILE A 74 14.84 -6.81 1.51
C ILE A 74 13.79 -7.60 0.73
N GLY A 75 13.96 -8.92 0.69
CA GLY A 75 12.99 -9.81 0.07
C GLY A 75 11.71 -9.91 0.88
N VAL A 76 10.57 -9.71 0.22
CA VAL A 76 9.23 -9.72 0.84
C VAL A 76 8.23 -10.56 0.05
N MET A 77 7.16 -10.94 0.73
CA MET A 77 5.96 -11.56 0.17
C MET A 77 4.77 -10.67 0.45
N PHE A 78 3.91 -10.47 -0.55
CA PHE A 78 2.62 -9.81 -0.43
C PHE A 78 1.49 -10.80 -0.68
N ARG A 79 0.47 -10.76 0.18
CA ARG A 79 -0.77 -11.54 0.04
C ARG A 79 -1.98 -10.66 0.21
N ARG A 80 -2.84 -10.63 -0.80
CA ARG A 80 -4.13 -9.95 -0.76
C ARG A 80 -5.10 -10.76 0.07
N GLN A 81 -5.82 -10.07 0.94
CA GLN A 81 -6.93 -10.63 1.70
C GLN A 81 -8.10 -9.63 1.67
N VAL A 82 -9.30 -10.13 1.94
CA VAL A 82 -10.49 -9.28 2.15
C VAL A 82 -10.64 -9.08 3.65
N MET A 83 -10.82 -7.84 4.07
CA MET A 83 -10.99 -7.49 5.46
C MET A 83 -12.33 -6.81 5.71
N LYS A 84 -13.02 -7.26 6.76
CA LYS A 84 -14.31 -6.74 7.24
C LYS A 84 -14.24 -6.17 8.65
N ASP A 85 -13.25 -6.59 9.42
CA ASP A 85 -13.05 -6.19 10.81
C ASP A 85 -11.55 -6.02 11.04
N LEU A 86 -11.17 -4.88 11.62
CA LEU A 86 -9.78 -4.53 11.88
C LEU A 86 -9.18 -5.37 13.02
N ALA A 87 -9.95 -5.58 14.09
CA ALA A 87 -9.45 -6.23 15.31
C ALA A 87 -9.17 -7.72 15.08
N GLY A 88 -10.10 -8.43 14.43
CA GLY A 88 -9.92 -9.84 14.08
C GLY A 88 -8.89 -10.08 12.97
N PHE A 89 -8.62 -9.09 12.12
CA PHE A 89 -7.71 -9.25 10.99
C PHE A 89 -6.24 -9.09 11.35
N SER A 90 -5.94 -8.22 12.32
CA SER A 90 -4.58 -7.98 12.80
C SER A 90 -4.58 -7.82 14.33
N PRO A 91 -4.89 -8.91 15.05
CA PRO A 91 -5.07 -8.91 16.51
C PRO A 91 -3.77 -8.64 17.28
N GLU A 92 -2.61 -8.66 16.62
CA GLU A 92 -1.32 -8.40 17.23
C GLU A 92 -1.06 -6.93 17.56
N TYR A 93 -1.90 -5.99 17.09
CA TYR A 93 -1.72 -4.55 17.33
C TYR A 93 -2.73 -4.01 18.33
N ASP A 94 -2.24 -3.13 19.19
CA ASP A 94 -3.08 -2.20 19.94
C ASP A 94 -3.23 -0.92 19.10
N PHE A 95 -4.40 -0.74 18.50
CA PHE A 95 -4.64 0.34 17.56
C PHE A 95 -4.91 1.66 18.28
N PRO A 96 -4.21 2.76 17.93
CA PRO A 96 -4.54 4.09 18.44
C PRO A 96 -6.00 4.45 18.17
N GLU A 97 -6.66 5.08 19.14
CA GLU A 97 -8.10 5.41 19.07
C GLU A 97 -8.46 6.15 17.78
N GLN A 98 -7.69 7.18 17.42
CA GLN A 98 -7.90 7.96 16.18
C GLN A 98 -7.82 7.10 14.91
N PHE A 99 -6.93 6.11 14.88
CA PHE A 99 -6.81 5.18 13.76
C PHE A 99 -8.02 4.26 13.72
N ARG A 100 -8.43 3.68 14.86
CA ARG A 100 -9.63 2.83 14.94
C ARG A 100 -10.88 3.56 14.45
N GLU A 101 -11.09 4.79 14.93
CA GLU A 101 -12.25 5.60 14.52
C GLU A 101 -12.23 5.91 13.02
N SER A 102 -11.07 6.31 12.49
CA SER A 102 -10.91 6.59 11.06
C SER A 102 -11.19 5.34 10.23
N PHE A 103 -10.67 4.19 10.67
CA PHE A 103 -10.89 2.93 9.99
C PHE A 103 -12.34 2.44 10.10
N ALA A 104 -12.99 2.64 11.25
CA ALA A 104 -14.40 2.31 11.43
C ALA A 104 -15.28 3.10 10.44
N ARG A 105 -14.98 4.40 10.21
CA ARG A 105 -15.65 5.20 9.18
C ARG A 105 -15.42 4.66 7.77
N ILE A 106 -14.20 4.23 7.46
CA ILE A 106 -13.86 3.59 6.19
C ILE A 106 -14.70 2.32 5.99
N LEU A 107 -14.75 1.42 6.98
CA LEU A 107 -15.52 0.18 6.88
C LEU A 107 -17.03 0.42 6.83
N ALA A 108 -17.55 1.42 7.54
CA ALA A 108 -18.96 1.78 7.45
C ALA A 108 -19.36 2.22 6.03
N LYS A 109 -18.44 2.86 5.30
CA LYS A 109 -18.65 3.32 3.92
C LYS A 109 -18.44 2.22 2.89
N GLU A 110 -17.38 1.44 3.03
CA GLU A 110 -16.96 0.46 2.03
C GLU A 110 -17.53 -0.96 2.27
N GLY A 111 -17.96 -1.27 3.49
CA GLY A 111 -18.40 -2.58 3.96
C GLY A 111 -17.27 -3.59 4.13
N GLU A 112 -16.40 -3.70 3.13
CA GLU A 112 -15.19 -4.53 3.14
C GLU A 112 -14.11 -3.93 2.24
N VAL A 113 -12.84 -4.21 2.56
CA VAL A 113 -11.69 -3.64 1.84
C VAL A 113 -10.72 -4.73 1.39
N TYR A 114 -9.92 -4.44 0.36
CA TYR A 114 -8.76 -5.27 0.03
C TYR A 114 -7.56 -4.84 0.85
N VAL A 115 -6.85 -5.80 1.44
CA VAL A 115 -5.62 -5.54 2.20
C VAL A 115 -4.51 -6.40 1.63
N TYR A 116 -3.40 -5.79 1.20
CA TYR A 116 -2.16 -6.54 1.03
C TYR A 116 -1.43 -6.62 2.35
N VAL A 117 -1.15 -7.87 2.76
CA VAL A 117 -0.28 -8.20 3.88
C VAL A 117 1.11 -8.47 3.34
N MET A 118 2.04 -7.59 3.67
CA MET A 118 3.47 -7.76 3.43
C MET A 118 4.10 -8.47 4.62
N GLN A 119 4.96 -9.45 4.34
CA GLN A 119 5.85 -10.04 5.33
C GLN A 119 7.24 -10.20 4.72
N LEU A 120 8.28 -10.10 5.55
CA LEU A 120 9.62 -10.47 5.11
C LEU A 120 9.66 -11.94 4.68
N SER A 121 10.59 -12.27 3.79
CA SER A 121 10.82 -13.62 3.29
C SER A 121 12.21 -14.14 3.65
N GLY A 122 12.40 -15.46 3.57
CA GLY A 122 13.69 -16.10 3.88
C GLY A 122 14.12 -15.91 5.34
N VAL A 123 15.43 -15.78 5.55
CA VAL A 123 16.03 -15.66 6.91
C VAL A 123 15.52 -14.42 7.66
N TYR A 124 15.21 -13.33 6.94
CA TYR A 124 14.71 -12.11 7.56
C TYR A 124 13.34 -12.30 8.24
N LYS A 125 12.52 -13.24 7.76
CA LYS A 125 11.25 -13.58 8.40
C LYS A 125 11.43 -14.13 9.81
N LEU A 126 12.51 -14.87 10.06
CA LEU A 126 12.79 -15.46 11.37
C LEU A 126 13.24 -14.40 12.37
N LEU A 127 14.04 -13.44 11.92
CA LEU A 127 14.59 -12.36 12.76
C LEU A 127 13.56 -11.24 13.00
N TYR A 128 12.65 -11.03 12.06
CA TYR A 128 11.66 -9.96 12.11
C TYR A 128 10.33 -10.47 11.53
N PRO A 129 9.54 -11.24 12.31
CA PRO A 129 8.32 -11.90 11.84
C PRO A 129 7.12 -10.96 11.72
N HIS A 130 7.32 -9.65 11.80
CA HIS A 130 6.27 -8.65 11.77
C HIS A 130 5.70 -8.45 10.36
N LYS A 131 4.44 -8.02 10.33
CA LYS A 131 3.69 -7.82 9.10
C LYS A 131 3.45 -6.33 8.89
N TYR A 132 3.17 -6.00 7.64
CA TYR A 132 2.71 -4.68 7.25
C TYR A 132 1.50 -4.83 6.36
N TYR A 133 0.61 -3.87 6.43
CA TYR A 133 -0.73 -3.96 5.91
C TYR A 133 -1.02 -2.69 5.12
N THR A 134 -1.61 -2.84 3.95
CA THR A 134 -2.01 -1.68 3.14
C THR A 134 -3.40 -1.94 2.57
N ALA A 135 -4.36 -1.10 2.94
CA ALA A 135 -5.77 -1.23 2.58
C ALA A 135 -6.17 -0.37 1.39
N PHE A 136 -7.09 -0.89 0.58
CA PHE A 136 -7.62 -0.27 -0.62
C PHE A 136 -9.12 -0.52 -0.79
N THR A 137 -9.82 0.39 -1.47
CA THR A 137 -11.22 0.16 -1.87
C THR A 137 -11.31 -1.04 -2.81
N LYS A 138 -12.41 -1.80 -2.71
CA LYS A 138 -12.68 -2.89 -3.66
C LYS A 138 -13.13 -2.38 -5.04
N THR A 139 -13.72 -1.19 -5.08
CA THR A 139 -14.20 -0.56 -6.31
C THR A 139 -13.05 0.04 -7.11
N THR A 140 -13.12 -0.11 -8.44
CA THR A 140 -12.18 0.53 -9.36
C THR A 140 -12.55 2.01 -9.52
N PRO A 141 -11.57 2.95 -9.46
CA PRO A 141 -10.15 2.71 -9.22
C PRO A 141 -9.87 2.42 -7.74
N HIS A 142 -9.11 1.35 -7.45
CA HIS A 142 -8.78 0.92 -6.09
C HIS A 142 -8.03 2.02 -5.32
N ARG A 143 -8.72 2.83 -4.52
CA ARG A 143 -8.12 3.95 -3.79
C ARG A 143 -7.42 3.45 -2.55
N TRP A 144 -6.24 4.00 -2.26
CA TRP A 144 -5.54 3.72 -1.01
C TRP A 144 -6.33 4.31 0.17
N LEU A 145 -6.46 3.54 1.25
CA LEU A 145 -7.28 3.87 2.41
C LEU A 145 -6.46 4.02 3.70
N ALA A 146 -5.52 3.11 3.91
CA ALA A 146 -4.75 3.05 5.14
C ALA A 146 -3.51 2.16 5.02
N TYR A 147 -2.61 2.33 5.98
CA TYR A 147 -1.44 1.52 6.22
C TYR A 147 -1.25 1.30 7.71
N TRP A 148 -0.84 0.09 8.10
CA TRP A 148 -0.38 -0.19 9.46
C TRP A 148 0.63 -1.31 9.47
N GLY A 149 1.47 -1.36 10.50
CA GLY A 149 2.33 -2.52 10.74
C GLY A 149 3.72 -2.19 11.25
N GLY A 150 4.56 -3.22 11.33
CA GLY A 150 5.83 -3.18 12.06
C GLY A 150 5.76 -3.95 13.37
N ALA A 151 6.78 -3.79 14.21
CA ALA A 151 6.79 -4.39 15.55
C ALA A 151 5.63 -3.81 16.37
N PRO A 152 4.80 -4.61 17.07
CA PRO A 152 3.57 -4.14 17.70
C PRO A 152 3.70 -2.90 18.60
N ARG A 153 4.82 -2.73 19.29
CA ARG A 153 5.09 -1.57 20.18
C ARG A 153 5.61 -0.33 19.45
N GLU A 154 6.02 -0.48 18.20
CA GLU A 154 6.65 0.54 17.36
C GLU A 154 5.95 0.60 15.99
N ALA A 155 4.69 0.15 15.95
CA ALA A 155 3.95 0.03 14.71
C ALA A 155 3.51 1.41 14.23
N ASP A 156 3.61 1.63 12.93
CA ASP A 156 3.09 2.81 12.29
C ASP A 156 1.62 2.61 11.96
N PHE A 157 0.83 3.68 12.06
CA PHE A 157 -0.60 3.70 11.74
C PHE A 157 -0.94 4.95 10.95
N ILE A 158 -1.42 4.78 9.72
CA ILE A 158 -1.79 5.87 8.83
C ILE A 158 -3.15 5.54 8.20
N ALA A 159 -4.13 6.43 8.35
CA ALA A 159 -5.41 6.31 7.68
C ALA A 159 -5.74 7.62 6.95
N VAL A 160 -6.42 7.53 5.80
CA VAL A 160 -6.96 8.71 5.14
C VAL A 160 -8.06 9.31 6.03
N SER A 161 -7.83 10.52 6.54
CA SER A 161 -8.88 11.31 7.18
C SER A 161 -9.64 12.10 6.13
N GLU A 162 -10.94 11.86 5.97
CA GLU A 162 -11.79 12.86 5.32
C GLU A 162 -11.95 14.02 6.31
N ASN A 163 -11.36 15.18 5.99
CA ASN A 163 -11.74 16.42 6.68
C ASN A 163 -13.21 16.64 6.36
N THR A 164 -14.09 16.40 7.34
CA THR A 164 -15.39 17.07 7.36
C THR A 164 -15.07 18.55 7.52
N GLY A 165 -15.04 19.28 6.40
CA GLY A 165 -15.07 20.73 6.44
C GLY A 165 -16.28 21.14 7.25
N SER A 166 -16.05 21.68 8.44
CA SER A 166 -17.02 22.53 9.10
C SER A 166 -17.28 23.69 8.15
N ASN A 167 -18.51 23.77 7.62
CA ASN A 167 -19.02 24.95 6.93
C ASN A 167 -18.95 26.18 7.83
#